data_AF-A0A924DJM9-F1
#
_entry.id   AF-A0A924DJM9-F1
#
_cell.length_a   1.000
_cell.length_b   1.000
_cell.length_c   1.000
_cell.angle_alpha   90.00
_cell.angle_beta   90.00
_cell.angle_gamma   90.00
#
_symmetry.space_group_name_H-M   'P 1'
#
loop_
_entity.id
_entity.type
_entity.pdbx_description
1 polymer ?
#
loop_
_entity_poly.entity_id
_entity_poly.type
_entity_poly.pdbx_seq_one_letter_code
_entity_poly.pdbx_strand_id
1 'polypeptide(L)'
;MFRSIKSIVFSLLLAVAFTSCEKELSVENGENTLTGGTQSGTALWTLDGAPLLCATPLITGDYVVGTPLDPSNSVVITATVTTVGTYTIATGLINGIQFSGSGTFAATGTQTITLFGTGIPAIATSANYSPGVNGCSFLITATTVIVGPVTEGILNCATVSTSGVYTQSIALNATNTVTIPVNVTVAGTYAITTAATNGCTFSGSGTLALGAQTIVLTGSGSPTNLGPISFPVSLGTSNCTFPITFLPAPPPAVGTLTCATAINAGAYVQGLALDGSNTITIPVNVTAAGLYNITATANGVTFFGSGTVATGAQNIVLSGSGTPAASGIFSFPITLGTSSCSVPVTFTAGSADFFRCKINGVLTSFNVNLLSDTTPLFGGFTIAVEGDVSASTGEHLDFTVNSISAITPGTYLQPFGVSFATSRYFDPVSGQGYQPSESNSSPALSVIVTSVAGNRIIGTFSGQYFDLNGTGPNSKQFTNGEFNVAY
;
A
#
# COMPACT_ATOMS: atom_id res chain seq x y z
N MET A 1 -55.64 46.53 -11.76
CA MET A 1 -55.00 46.25 -13.06
C MET A 1 -53.60 46.86 -13.25
N PHE A 2 -52.89 47.35 -12.20
CA PHE A 2 -51.56 47.99 -12.39
C PHE A 2 -50.46 47.59 -11.39
N ARG A 3 -50.61 46.49 -10.62
CA ARG A 3 -49.56 46.01 -9.69
C ARG A 3 -49.05 44.60 -9.95
N SER A 4 -49.71 43.82 -10.80
CA SER A 4 -49.32 42.42 -11.10
C SER A 4 -48.44 42.26 -12.34
N ILE A 5 -48.28 43.31 -13.15
CA ILE A 5 -47.50 43.26 -14.42
C ILE A 5 -46.00 43.52 -14.18
N LYS A 6 -45.62 44.22 -13.10
CA LYS A 6 -44.21 44.47 -12.77
C LYS A 6 -43.48 43.24 -12.21
N SER A 7 -44.16 42.35 -11.46
CA SER A 7 -43.53 41.12 -10.94
C SER A 7 -43.37 40.03 -12.00
N ILE A 8 -44.22 40.01 -13.03
CA ILE A 8 -44.12 39.04 -14.13
C ILE A 8 -43.01 39.47 -15.10
N VAL A 9 -42.88 40.77 -15.39
CA VAL A 9 -41.80 41.27 -16.27
C VAL A 9 -40.43 41.21 -15.59
N PHE A 10 -40.33 41.41 -14.27
CA PHE A 10 -39.06 41.25 -13.54
C PHE A 10 -38.65 39.79 -13.33
N SER A 11 -39.61 38.86 -13.19
CA SER A 11 -39.32 37.41 -13.12
C SER A 11 -38.98 36.81 -14.48
N LEU A 12 -39.55 37.35 -15.58
CA LEU A 12 -39.22 36.92 -16.94
C LEU A 12 -37.87 37.49 -17.42
N LEU A 13 -37.43 38.65 -16.92
CA LEU A 13 -36.09 39.19 -17.22
C LEU A 13 -34.96 38.52 -16.41
N LEU A 14 -35.25 37.95 -15.24
CA LEU A 14 -34.26 37.27 -14.40
C LEU A 14 -34.08 35.78 -14.76
N ALA A 15 -35.05 35.18 -15.47
CA ALA A 15 -34.95 33.82 -16.01
C ALA A 15 -34.14 33.72 -17.32
N VAL A 16 -33.85 34.84 -17.98
CA VAL A 16 -33.08 34.89 -19.25
C VAL A 16 -31.57 35.12 -19.03
N ALA A 17 -31.12 35.26 -17.77
CA ALA A 17 -29.72 35.53 -17.43
C ALA A 17 -28.91 34.31 -16.91
N PHE A 18 -29.45 33.09 -16.95
CA PHE A 18 -28.78 31.88 -16.44
C PHE A 18 -28.79 30.67 -17.38
N THR A 19 -28.88 30.87 -18.69
CA THR A 19 -28.70 29.78 -19.67
C THR A 19 -27.68 30.17 -20.75
N SER A 20 -26.41 30.26 -20.35
CA SER A 20 -25.28 30.18 -21.29
C SER A 20 -24.06 29.54 -20.65
N CYS A 21 -24.19 28.27 -20.27
CA CYS A 21 -23.08 27.31 -20.31
C CYS A 21 -23.66 25.90 -20.10
N GLU A 22 -24.48 25.43 -21.02
CA GLU A 22 -24.64 23.98 -21.16
C GLU A 22 -23.43 23.48 -21.97
N LYS A 23 -22.67 22.60 -21.35
CA LYS A 23 -21.62 21.82 -22.01
C LYS A 23 -22.34 20.87 -22.97
N GLU A 24 -22.21 21.13 -24.27
CA GLU A 24 -22.66 20.23 -25.33
C GLU A 24 -22.04 18.85 -25.12
N LEU A 25 -22.83 17.89 -24.64
CA LEU A 25 -22.48 16.47 -24.67
C LEU A 25 -22.83 15.97 -26.07
N SER A 26 -21.81 15.82 -26.92
CA SER A 26 -21.94 15.09 -28.18
C SER A 26 -22.45 13.67 -27.89
N VAL A 27 -23.53 13.30 -28.57
CA VAL A 27 -24.05 11.94 -28.58
C VAL A 27 -23.10 11.08 -29.44
N GLU A 28 -22.25 10.29 -28.79
CA GLU A 28 -21.44 9.25 -29.44
C GLU A 28 -22.37 8.08 -29.82
N ASN A 29 -23.06 8.20 -30.97
CA ASN A 29 -23.67 7.05 -31.60
C ASN A 29 -22.53 6.13 -32.07
N GLY A 30 -22.48 4.93 -31.49
CA GLY A 30 -21.43 3.93 -31.68
C GLY A 30 -21.31 3.42 -33.11
N GLU A 31 -20.60 4.18 -33.92
CA GLU A 31 -19.86 3.70 -35.09
C GLU A 31 -18.38 4.00 -34.84
N ASN A 32 -17.52 3.02 -35.07
CA ASN A 32 -16.07 3.10 -34.88
C ASN A 32 -15.44 4.02 -35.94
N THR A 33 -15.68 5.32 -35.83
CA THR A 33 -15.05 6.38 -36.62
C THR A 33 -13.99 7.06 -35.77
N LEU A 34 -12.74 7.04 -36.27
CA LEU A 34 -11.58 7.78 -35.77
C LEU A 34 -12.01 9.13 -35.18
N THR A 35 -11.68 9.40 -33.91
CA THR A 35 -11.95 10.68 -33.22
C THR A 35 -11.33 11.84 -34.00
N GLY A 36 -12.11 12.41 -34.92
CA GLY A 36 -11.67 13.45 -35.85
C GLY A 36 -11.43 14.78 -35.16
N GLY A 37 -10.57 15.60 -35.73
CA GLY A 37 -10.39 16.97 -35.29
C GLY A 37 -11.57 17.88 -35.67
N THR A 38 -11.56 19.13 -35.20
CA THR A 38 -12.58 20.13 -35.52
C THR A 38 -12.11 21.07 -36.62
N GLN A 39 -13.01 21.53 -37.49
CA GLN A 39 -12.71 22.54 -38.51
C GLN A 39 -13.89 23.53 -38.64
N SER A 40 -13.60 24.82 -38.76
CA SER A 40 -14.57 25.89 -39.01
C SER A 40 -13.92 27.04 -39.79
N GLY A 41 -14.72 27.98 -40.29
CA GLY A 41 -14.27 29.14 -41.06
C GLY A 41 -14.98 29.31 -42.40
N THR A 42 -14.68 30.40 -43.10
CA THR A 42 -15.28 30.72 -44.40
C THR A 42 -14.46 30.25 -45.60
N ALA A 43 -13.22 29.84 -45.40
CA ALA A 43 -12.36 29.33 -46.46
C ALA A 43 -12.75 27.91 -46.89
N LEU A 44 -12.54 27.58 -48.17
CA LEU A 44 -12.62 26.22 -48.69
C LEU A 44 -11.23 25.76 -49.10
N TRP A 45 -10.80 24.62 -48.58
CA TRP A 45 -9.44 24.11 -48.71
C TRP A 45 -9.36 22.63 -48.33
N THR A 46 -8.26 21.99 -48.72
CA THR A 46 -7.96 20.59 -48.38
C THR A 46 -6.52 20.47 -47.90
N LEU A 47 -6.27 19.62 -46.90
CA LEU A 47 -4.91 19.36 -46.43
C LEU A 47 -4.18 18.43 -47.40
N ASP A 48 -2.92 18.73 -47.69
CA ASP A 48 -2.14 17.89 -48.59
C ASP A 48 -1.83 16.54 -47.92
N GLY A 49 -2.26 15.46 -48.58
CA GLY A 49 -2.16 14.09 -48.06
C GLY A 49 -3.42 13.59 -47.33
N ALA A 50 -4.46 14.41 -47.19
CA ALA A 50 -5.73 13.95 -46.62
C ALA A 50 -6.40 12.87 -47.52
N PRO A 51 -7.07 11.86 -46.93
CA PRO A 51 -7.29 11.61 -45.50
C PRO A 51 -6.19 10.73 -44.85
N LEU A 52 -5.05 10.53 -45.51
CA LEU A 52 -3.99 9.62 -45.08
C LEU A 52 -2.93 10.37 -44.26
N LEU A 53 -1.65 10.12 -44.50
CA LEU A 53 -0.55 10.85 -43.86
C LEU A 53 -0.37 12.21 -44.50
N CYS A 54 -0.09 13.24 -43.69
CA CYS A 54 0.27 14.54 -44.22
C CYS A 54 1.54 14.41 -45.08
N ALA A 55 1.56 15.05 -46.24
CA ALA A 55 2.61 14.82 -47.23
C ALA A 55 4.03 15.08 -46.68
N THR A 56 4.21 16.20 -45.95
CA THR A 56 5.48 16.58 -45.30
C THR A 56 5.24 17.51 -44.10
N PRO A 57 4.68 17.03 -42.97
CA PRO A 57 4.51 17.88 -41.79
C PRO A 57 5.88 18.24 -41.19
N LEU A 58 6.09 19.51 -40.83
CA LEU A 58 7.25 19.95 -40.06
C LEU A 58 6.88 20.01 -38.59
N ILE A 59 7.39 19.07 -37.79
CA ILE A 59 7.14 18.96 -36.35
C ILE A 59 8.33 19.57 -35.59
N THR A 60 8.05 20.47 -34.64
CA THR A 60 9.05 21.15 -33.82
C THR A 60 8.69 21.02 -32.34
N GLY A 61 9.70 20.90 -31.48
CA GLY A 61 9.58 20.86 -30.02
C GLY A 61 9.73 19.46 -29.43
N ASP A 62 10.07 19.41 -28.15
CA ASP A 62 10.19 18.18 -27.37
C ASP A 62 8.88 17.88 -26.63
N TYR A 63 8.38 16.65 -26.75
CA TYR A 63 7.12 16.23 -26.14
C TYR A 63 7.42 15.30 -24.96
N VAL A 64 7.62 15.90 -23.78
CA VAL A 64 8.06 15.17 -22.57
C VAL A 64 6.88 14.89 -21.63
N VAL A 65 6.75 13.64 -21.18
CA VAL A 65 5.71 13.23 -20.22
C VAL A 65 5.79 14.07 -18.94
N GLY A 66 4.65 14.66 -18.56
CA GLY A 66 4.53 15.51 -17.37
C GLY A 66 5.04 16.95 -17.56
N THR A 67 5.57 17.31 -18.72
CA THR A 67 6.00 18.68 -19.04
C THR A 67 4.93 19.40 -19.86
N PRO A 68 4.40 20.55 -19.43
CA PRO A 68 3.48 21.35 -20.22
C PRO A 68 4.12 21.80 -21.54
N LEU A 69 3.35 21.71 -22.64
CA LEU A 69 3.77 22.22 -23.93
C LEU A 69 3.79 23.76 -23.94
N ASP A 70 4.69 24.32 -24.73
CA ASP A 70 4.82 25.75 -24.95
C ASP A 70 4.76 26.09 -26.46
N PRO A 71 4.78 27.38 -26.88
CA PRO A 71 4.68 27.75 -28.29
C PRO A 71 5.76 27.18 -29.23
N SER A 72 6.86 26.63 -28.70
CA SER A 72 7.87 25.92 -29.51
C SER A 72 7.40 24.53 -29.98
N ASN A 73 6.41 23.93 -29.30
CA ASN A 73 5.77 22.69 -29.70
C ASN A 73 4.74 22.95 -30.82
N SER A 74 5.15 22.86 -32.07
CA SER A 74 4.30 23.22 -33.21
C SER A 74 4.43 22.26 -34.39
N VAL A 75 3.39 22.23 -35.24
CA VAL A 75 3.36 21.43 -36.47
C VAL A 75 2.94 22.32 -37.63
N VAL A 76 3.78 22.42 -38.66
CA VAL A 76 3.44 23.13 -39.89
C VAL A 76 3.00 22.13 -40.96
N ILE A 77 1.82 22.37 -41.54
CA ILE A 77 1.22 21.54 -42.59
C ILE A 77 0.82 22.41 -43.79
N THR A 78 0.69 21.80 -44.96
CA THR A 78 0.29 22.49 -46.20
C THR A 78 -1.18 22.19 -46.55
N ALA A 79 -1.84 23.18 -47.14
CA ALA A 79 -3.22 23.11 -47.59
C ALA A 79 -3.35 23.71 -48.99
N THR A 80 -4.16 23.07 -49.84
CA THR A 80 -4.57 23.62 -51.12
C THR A 80 -5.89 24.39 -50.95
N VAL A 81 -5.84 25.72 -51.10
CA VAL A 81 -6.96 26.64 -50.88
C VAL A 81 -7.68 26.94 -52.19
N THR A 82 -8.98 26.65 -52.23
CA THR A 82 -9.85 26.94 -53.39
C THR A 82 -10.68 28.22 -53.19
N THR A 83 -10.96 28.60 -51.94
CA THR A 83 -11.68 29.83 -51.60
C THR A 83 -11.00 30.52 -50.42
N VAL A 84 -10.62 31.78 -50.61
CA VAL A 84 -10.08 32.65 -49.55
C VAL A 84 -11.08 32.84 -48.41
N GLY A 85 -10.60 33.04 -47.20
CA GLY A 85 -11.46 33.18 -46.02
C GLY A 85 -10.73 32.84 -44.73
N THR A 86 -11.48 32.84 -43.63
CA THR A 86 -10.94 32.46 -42.32
C THR A 86 -10.91 30.94 -42.17
N TYR A 87 -10.03 30.44 -41.32
CA TYR A 87 -10.01 29.06 -40.88
C TYR A 87 -9.74 28.98 -39.38
N THR A 88 -10.27 27.93 -38.76
CA THR A 88 -9.93 27.46 -37.43
C THR A 88 -9.95 25.94 -37.49
N ILE A 89 -8.87 25.31 -37.07
CA ILE A 89 -8.71 23.86 -37.13
C ILE A 89 -8.02 23.36 -35.87
N ALA A 90 -8.44 22.20 -35.38
CA ALA A 90 -7.80 21.53 -34.26
C ALA A 90 -7.83 20.01 -34.44
N THR A 91 -6.97 19.31 -33.72
CA THR A 91 -6.99 17.86 -33.56
C THR A 91 -7.91 17.47 -32.39
N GLY A 92 -8.24 16.17 -32.29
CA GLY A 92 -8.73 15.61 -31.03
C GLY A 92 -7.69 15.77 -29.90
N LEU A 93 -8.15 15.69 -28.65
CA LEU A 93 -7.29 15.62 -27.47
C LEU A 93 -6.81 14.18 -27.31
N ILE A 94 -5.52 13.92 -27.56
CA ILE A 94 -4.93 12.59 -27.47
C ILE A 94 -3.71 12.68 -26.57
N ASN A 95 -3.58 11.74 -25.63
CA ASN A 95 -2.46 11.69 -24.69
C ASN A 95 -2.21 13.01 -23.92
N GLY A 96 -3.28 13.78 -23.64
CA GLY A 96 -3.18 15.08 -22.95
C GLY A 96 -2.69 16.23 -23.83
N ILE A 97 -2.52 16.02 -25.14
CA ILE A 97 -2.06 17.02 -26.11
C ILE A 97 -3.17 17.33 -27.11
N GLN A 98 -3.33 18.61 -27.46
CA GLN A 98 -4.15 19.07 -28.58
C GLN A 98 -3.37 20.08 -29.42
N PHE A 99 -3.43 19.93 -30.74
CA PHE A 99 -2.90 20.90 -31.69
C PHE A 99 -4.03 21.73 -32.29
N SER A 100 -3.85 23.04 -32.37
CA SER A 100 -4.82 23.94 -33.00
C SER A 100 -4.16 25.11 -33.73
N GLY A 101 -4.85 25.63 -34.73
CA GLY A 101 -4.43 26.81 -35.48
C GLY A 101 -5.63 27.56 -36.05
N SER A 102 -5.49 28.88 -36.19
CA SER A 102 -6.50 29.74 -36.80
C SER A 102 -5.83 30.86 -37.59
N GLY A 103 -6.53 31.37 -38.61
CA GLY A 103 -5.99 32.42 -39.47
C GLY A 103 -6.91 32.74 -40.65
N THR A 104 -6.35 33.42 -41.65
CA THR A 104 -7.04 33.80 -42.89
C THR A 104 -6.17 33.46 -44.09
N PHE A 105 -6.73 32.76 -45.07
CA PHE A 105 -6.11 32.61 -46.37
C PHE A 105 -6.41 33.83 -47.23
N ALA A 106 -5.38 34.59 -47.61
CA ALA A 106 -5.51 35.78 -48.46
C ALA A 106 -5.42 35.49 -49.96
N ALA A 107 -5.05 34.26 -50.34
CA ALA A 107 -4.92 33.80 -51.72
C ALA A 107 -5.31 32.33 -51.84
N THR A 108 -5.72 31.92 -53.05
CA THR A 108 -5.90 30.53 -53.45
C THR A 108 -4.55 29.87 -53.76
N GLY A 109 -4.55 28.54 -53.91
CA GLY A 109 -3.33 27.75 -54.14
C GLY A 109 -2.76 27.16 -52.85
N THR A 110 -1.52 26.70 -52.90
CA THR A 110 -0.84 26.05 -51.76
C THR A 110 -0.46 27.09 -50.71
N GLN A 111 -0.95 26.88 -49.49
CA GLN A 111 -0.71 27.73 -48.32
C GLN A 111 -0.29 26.86 -47.13
N THR A 112 0.30 27.46 -46.10
CA THR A 112 0.72 26.75 -44.87
C THR A 112 -0.19 27.09 -43.70
N ILE A 113 -0.39 26.10 -42.82
CA ILE A 113 -1.04 26.25 -41.52
C ILE A 113 -0.03 25.85 -40.45
N THR A 114 0.13 26.68 -39.42
CA THR A 114 0.89 26.31 -38.21
C THR A 114 -0.10 25.94 -37.11
N LEU A 115 0.06 24.75 -36.54
CA LEU A 115 -0.68 24.28 -35.39
C LEU A 115 0.21 24.37 -34.16
N PHE A 116 -0.29 24.97 -33.09
CA PHE A 116 0.41 25.02 -31.80
C PHE A 116 -0.15 23.94 -30.87
N GLY A 117 0.76 23.19 -30.26
CA GLY A 117 0.46 22.18 -29.25
C GLY A 117 0.13 22.83 -27.91
N THR A 118 -0.86 22.28 -27.22
CA THR A 118 -1.23 22.64 -25.85
C THR A 118 -1.43 21.37 -25.03
N GLY A 119 -1.33 21.50 -23.71
CA GLY A 119 -1.57 20.41 -22.75
C GLY A 119 -0.28 19.82 -22.16
N ILE A 120 -0.40 18.64 -21.54
CA ILE A 120 0.69 17.94 -20.84
C ILE A 120 0.68 16.49 -21.33
N PRO A 121 1.75 15.98 -21.97
CA PRO A 121 1.80 14.59 -22.39
C PRO A 121 1.66 13.65 -21.19
N ALA A 122 0.70 12.71 -21.25
CA ALA A 122 0.35 11.87 -20.10
C ALA A 122 1.17 10.57 -20.02
N ILE A 123 1.47 9.94 -21.17
CA ILE A 123 2.13 8.64 -21.27
C ILE A 123 3.21 8.71 -22.37
N ALA A 124 4.34 8.00 -22.18
CA ALA A 124 5.37 7.87 -23.21
C ALA A 124 4.88 6.90 -24.31
N THR A 125 4.37 7.46 -25.39
CA THR A 125 3.82 6.72 -26.53
C THR A 125 3.82 7.60 -27.78
N SER A 126 3.74 6.97 -28.95
CA SER A 126 3.50 7.66 -30.22
C SER A 126 2.00 7.64 -30.54
N ALA A 127 1.46 8.78 -30.94
CA ALA A 127 0.05 8.92 -31.31
C ALA A 127 -0.10 9.72 -32.61
N ASN A 128 -1.08 9.33 -33.42
CA ASN A 128 -1.43 10.04 -34.64
C ASN A 128 -2.45 11.14 -34.33
N TYR A 129 -2.20 12.33 -34.85
CA TYR A 129 -3.06 13.50 -34.72
C TYR A 129 -3.57 13.90 -36.10
N SER A 130 -4.88 14.00 -36.24
CA SER A 130 -5.55 14.42 -37.47
C SER A 130 -6.32 15.72 -37.21
N PRO A 131 -5.92 16.85 -37.80
CA PRO A 131 -6.61 18.12 -37.62
C PRO A 131 -7.83 18.18 -38.55
N GLY A 132 -8.97 18.63 -38.03
CA GLY A 132 -10.22 18.72 -38.80
C GLY A 132 -10.93 17.39 -39.06
N VAL A 133 -12.09 17.46 -39.74
CA VAL A 133 -13.04 16.34 -39.90
C VAL A 133 -12.56 15.28 -40.91
N ASN A 134 -11.78 15.69 -41.92
CA ASN A 134 -11.18 14.81 -42.93
C ASN A 134 -9.69 15.15 -43.12
N GLY A 135 -8.98 15.38 -42.03
CA GLY A 135 -7.58 15.79 -42.07
C GLY A 135 -6.63 14.70 -42.56
N CYS A 136 -5.41 15.11 -42.91
CA CYS A 136 -4.27 14.21 -42.94
C CYS A 136 -3.74 13.98 -41.51
N SER A 137 -3.02 12.89 -41.27
CA SER A 137 -2.46 12.54 -39.95
C SER A 137 -0.96 12.79 -39.87
N PHE A 138 -0.48 13.21 -38.70
CA PHE A 138 0.95 13.29 -38.36
C PHE A 138 1.21 12.63 -37.00
N LEU A 139 2.42 12.09 -36.82
CA LEU A 139 2.79 11.32 -35.62
C LEU A 139 3.54 12.20 -34.62
N ILE A 140 3.08 12.26 -33.37
CA ILE A 140 3.82 12.86 -32.26
C ILE A 140 4.27 11.75 -31.34
N THR A 141 5.55 11.76 -30.96
CA THR A 141 6.13 10.79 -30.03
C THR A 141 6.42 11.48 -28.71
N ALA A 142 5.60 11.17 -27.69
CA ALA A 142 5.87 11.61 -26.34
C ALA A 142 6.90 10.68 -25.69
N THR A 143 7.92 11.25 -25.05
CA THR A 143 8.99 10.49 -24.39
C THR A 143 9.02 10.81 -22.90
N THR A 144 9.47 9.85 -22.08
CA THR A 144 9.89 10.16 -20.71
C THR A 144 11.35 10.61 -20.76
N VAL A 145 11.73 11.59 -19.93
CA VAL A 145 13.15 11.80 -19.65
C VAL A 145 13.59 10.62 -18.77
N ILE A 146 14.25 9.63 -19.37
CA ILE A 146 14.99 8.64 -18.59
C ILE A 146 16.24 9.35 -18.10
N VAL A 147 16.17 9.95 -16.91
CA VAL A 147 17.37 10.47 -16.26
C VAL A 147 18.15 9.25 -15.75
N GLY A 148 19.21 8.88 -16.47
CA GLY A 148 20.13 7.82 -16.07
C GLY A 148 20.75 8.09 -14.70
N PRO A 149 21.45 7.11 -14.09
CA PRO A 149 22.16 7.36 -12.84
C PRO A 149 23.18 8.49 -13.03
N VAL A 150 23.40 9.30 -11.99
CA VAL A 150 24.53 10.25 -11.96
C VAL A 150 25.82 9.43 -12.03
N THR A 151 26.46 9.42 -13.20
CA THR A 151 27.76 8.79 -13.41
C THR A 151 28.91 9.74 -13.09
N GLU A 152 28.66 11.04 -13.12
CA GLU A 152 29.66 12.10 -12.94
C GLU A 152 29.16 13.20 -11.99
N GLY A 153 29.85 13.34 -10.86
CA GLY A 153 29.62 14.35 -9.84
C GLY A 153 30.69 14.26 -8.75
N ILE A 154 30.96 15.34 -8.03
CA ILE A 154 32.01 15.40 -6.99
C ILE A 154 31.34 15.55 -5.62
N LEU A 155 31.41 14.51 -4.79
CA LEU A 155 30.98 14.56 -3.39
C LEU A 155 31.95 15.44 -2.59
N ASN A 156 31.40 16.30 -1.72
CA ASN A 156 32.18 17.09 -0.76
C ASN A 156 31.94 16.58 0.67
N CYS A 157 32.63 15.49 1.03
CA CYS A 157 32.54 14.93 2.38
C CYS A 157 33.18 15.81 3.48
N ALA A 158 33.97 16.84 3.12
CA ALA A 158 34.67 17.68 4.10
C ALA A 158 33.72 18.65 4.82
N THR A 159 32.57 18.96 4.22
CA THR A 159 31.59 19.91 4.75
C THR A 159 30.22 19.24 4.98
N VAL A 160 30.21 17.96 5.33
CA VAL A 160 28.97 17.28 5.70
C VAL A 160 28.36 17.89 6.95
N SER A 161 27.03 17.82 7.05
CA SER A 161 26.31 18.12 8.27
C SER A 161 25.51 16.90 8.73
N THR A 162 25.50 16.67 10.03
CA THR A 162 24.78 15.57 10.67
C THR A 162 23.61 16.11 11.48
N SER A 163 22.45 15.47 11.39
CA SER A 163 21.30 15.71 12.25
C SER A 163 21.02 14.48 13.12
N GLY A 164 20.45 14.70 14.30
CA GLY A 164 20.12 13.66 15.27
C GLY A 164 21.25 13.36 16.26
N VAL A 165 20.90 12.61 17.31
CA VAL A 165 21.85 12.14 18.32
C VAL A 165 22.17 10.68 18.03
N TYR A 166 23.45 10.36 17.91
CA TYR A 166 23.95 9.03 17.61
C TYR A 166 24.52 8.43 18.89
N THR A 167 23.87 7.41 19.45
CA THR A 167 24.24 6.86 20.77
C THR A 167 24.41 5.36 20.67
N GLN A 168 25.53 4.85 21.20
CA GLN A 168 25.83 3.42 21.25
C GLN A 168 24.61 2.62 21.76
N SER A 169 24.30 1.51 21.09
CA SER A 169 23.20 0.59 21.39
C SER A 169 21.78 1.16 21.26
N ILE A 170 21.62 2.43 20.89
CA ILE A 170 20.31 3.01 20.56
C ILE A 170 20.11 2.97 19.05
N ALA A 171 19.05 2.30 18.59
CA ALA A 171 18.71 2.25 17.17
C ALA A 171 18.51 3.67 16.61
N LEU A 172 19.08 3.91 15.43
CA LEU A 172 18.87 5.13 14.67
C LEU A 172 17.41 5.21 14.19
N ASN A 173 16.91 6.42 14.01
CA ASN A 173 15.57 6.69 13.49
C ASN A 173 15.63 7.76 12.38
N ALA A 174 14.46 8.17 11.87
CA ALA A 174 14.35 9.12 10.75
C ALA A 174 14.99 10.50 11.00
N THR A 175 15.29 10.87 12.25
CA THR A 175 15.97 12.12 12.59
C THR A 175 17.50 12.03 12.48
N ASN A 176 18.05 10.81 12.44
CA ASN A 176 19.48 10.55 12.26
C ASN A 176 19.82 10.64 10.77
N THR A 177 20.19 11.82 10.30
CA THR A 177 20.51 12.05 8.89
C THR A 177 21.90 12.65 8.69
N VAL A 178 22.43 12.45 7.48
CA VAL A 178 23.68 13.04 6.99
C VAL A 178 23.39 13.75 5.69
N THR A 179 23.74 15.04 5.63
CA THR A 179 23.62 15.84 4.40
C THR A 179 25.00 16.02 3.79
N ILE A 180 25.15 15.60 2.54
CA ILE A 180 26.39 15.60 1.77
C ILE A 180 26.24 16.58 0.61
N PRO A 181 27.00 17.68 0.58
CA PRO A 181 27.06 18.54 -0.60
C PRO A 181 27.69 17.82 -1.78
N VAL A 182 27.17 18.04 -2.98
CA VAL A 182 27.67 17.45 -4.23
C VAL A 182 27.63 18.47 -5.35
N ASN A 183 28.66 18.50 -6.20
CA ASN A 183 28.63 19.26 -7.45
C ASN A 183 28.46 18.30 -8.63
N VAL A 184 27.30 18.36 -9.29
CA VAL A 184 26.87 17.40 -10.31
C VAL A 184 27.23 17.92 -11.69
N THR A 185 27.91 17.11 -12.50
CA THR A 185 28.30 17.47 -13.87
C THR A 185 27.38 16.84 -14.93
N VAL A 186 26.61 15.81 -14.55
CA VAL A 186 25.53 15.23 -15.37
C VAL A 186 24.32 15.01 -14.48
N ALA A 187 23.19 15.66 -14.81
CA ALA A 187 21.94 15.46 -14.09
C ALA A 187 21.50 13.99 -14.17
N GLY A 188 20.97 13.45 -13.07
CA GLY A 188 20.79 12.01 -12.93
C GLY A 188 19.95 11.61 -11.73
N THR A 189 19.59 10.34 -11.69
CA THR A 189 19.10 9.69 -10.47
C THR A 189 20.25 9.23 -9.59
N TYR A 190 20.02 9.11 -8.28
CA TYR A 190 20.94 8.44 -7.36
C TYR A 190 20.17 7.50 -6.44
N ALA A 191 20.83 6.42 -6.05
CA ALA A 191 20.40 5.52 -4.98
C ALA A 191 21.65 5.08 -4.24
N ILE A 192 21.81 5.54 -3.01
CA ILE A 192 22.98 5.29 -2.17
C ILE A 192 22.53 4.46 -0.99
N THR A 193 23.32 3.44 -0.66
CA THR A 193 23.28 2.73 0.63
C THR A 193 24.72 2.43 1.01
N THR A 194 25.17 2.93 2.17
CA THR A 194 26.52 2.66 2.65
C THR A 194 26.66 1.22 3.16
N ALA A 195 27.88 0.70 3.15
CA ALA A 195 28.17 -0.58 3.77
C ALA A 195 27.89 -0.53 5.28
N ALA A 196 27.39 -1.64 5.84
CA ALA A 196 27.14 -1.75 7.27
C ALA A 196 28.44 -1.51 8.05
N THR A 197 28.50 -0.38 8.76
CA THR A 197 29.68 0.07 9.51
C THR A 197 29.22 0.39 10.92
N ASN A 198 29.91 -0.17 11.93
CA ASN A 198 29.52 -0.04 13.34
C ASN A 198 28.06 -0.46 13.63
N GLY A 199 27.47 -1.39 12.86
CA GLY A 199 26.05 -1.79 13.03
C GLY A 199 25.02 -0.85 12.42
N CYS A 200 25.45 0.17 11.67
CA CYS A 200 24.59 1.14 11.01
C CYS A 200 24.79 1.16 9.48
N THR A 201 23.74 1.54 8.76
CA THR A 201 23.79 1.91 7.34
C THR A 201 23.15 3.28 7.14
N PHE A 202 23.51 3.97 6.07
CA PHE A 202 22.92 5.23 5.66
C PHE A 202 22.46 5.12 4.20
N SER A 203 21.20 5.43 3.94
CA SER A 203 20.60 5.26 2.62
C SER A 203 19.77 6.48 2.20
N GLY A 204 19.72 6.74 0.90
CA GLY A 204 18.90 7.79 0.29
C GLY A 204 18.86 7.66 -1.23
N SER A 205 17.78 8.13 -1.84
CA SER A 205 17.60 8.11 -3.29
C SER A 205 16.86 9.35 -3.77
N GLY A 206 17.09 9.76 -5.00
CA GLY A 206 16.41 10.90 -5.61
C GLY A 206 16.97 11.26 -6.98
N THR A 207 16.69 12.48 -7.42
CA THR A 207 17.26 13.08 -8.64
C THR A 207 18.14 14.27 -8.28
N LEU A 208 19.16 14.51 -9.10
CA LEU A 208 20.06 15.64 -8.99
C LEU A 208 20.10 16.39 -10.31
N ALA A 209 19.94 17.70 -10.27
CA ALA A 209 20.16 18.59 -11.40
C ALA A 209 21.65 18.91 -11.57
N LEU A 210 22.03 19.51 -12.69
CA LEU A 210 23.38 20.03 -12.93
C LEU A 210 23.74 21.13 -11.92
N GLY A 211 24.98 21.10 -11.41
CA GLY A 211 25.50 22.11 -10.47
C GLY A 211 25.50 21.67 -9.01
N ALA A 212 25.54 22.66 -8.11
CA ALA A 212 25.64 22.43 -6.67
C ALA A 212 24.30 21.97 -6.07
N GLN A 213 24.30 20.76 -5.51
CA GLN A 213 23.13 20.11 -4.92
C GLN A 213 23.50 19.49 -3.56
N THR A 214 22.53 18.90 -2.88
CA THR A 214 22.74 18.13 -1.65
C THR A 214 22.10 16.75 -1.73
N ILE A 215 22.73 15.79 -1.08
CA ILE A 215 22.20 14.43 -0.87
C ILE A 215 21.93 14.28 0.62
N VAL A 216 20.75 13.78 0.99
CA VAL A 216 20.41 13.46 2.38
C VAL A 216 20.31 11.94 2.50
N LEU A 217 21.11 11.37 3.39
CA LEU A 217 21.05 9.95 3.74
C LEU A 217 20.46 9.80 5.14
N THR A 218 19.52 8.87 5.29
CA THR A 218 18.90 8.52 6.57
C THR A 218 19.58 7.29 7.14
N GLY A 219 19.96 7.36 8.41
CA GLY A 219 20.60 6.28 9.15
C GLY A 219 19.62 5.23 9.63
N SER A 220 20.06 3.97 9.66
CA SER A 220 19.35 2.85 10.27
C SER A 220 20.33 1.92 11.00
N GLY A 221 19.81 1.01 11.83
CA GLY A 221 20.60 0.07 12.62
C GLY A 221 20.95 0.59 14.02
N SER A 222 21.66 -0.22 14.79
CA SER A 222 22.04 0.08 16.19
C SER A 222 23.56 0.09 16.32
N PRO A 223 24.17 1.21 16.73
CA PRO A 223 25.61 1.34 16.75
C PRO A 223 26.26 0.47 17.82
N THR A 224 27.34 -0.22 17.48
CA THR A 224 28.02 -1.17 18.39
C THR A 224 29.09 -0.54 19.27
N ASN A 225 29.81 0.45 18.75
CA ASN A 225 30.92 1.13 19.40
C ASN A 225 30.64 2.64 19.54
N LEU A 226 31.22 3.24 20.58
CA LEU A 226 31.24 4.69 20.81
C LEU A 226 32.46 5.34 20.12
N GLY A 227 32.41 6.66 19.95
CA GLY A 227 33.47 7.45 19.34
C GLY A 227 33.26 7.75 17.84
N PRO A 228 34.23 8.39 17.19
CA PRO A 228 34.15 8.73 15.78
C PRO A 228 34.31 7.49 14.90
N ILE A 229 33.39 7.29 13.96
CA ILE A 229 33.40 6.21 12.97
C ILE A 229 33.20 6.82 11.58
N SER A 230 34.04 6.43 10.63
CA SER A 230 33.97 6.90 9.23
C SER A 230 33.16 5.94 8.37
N PHE A 231 32.17 6.48 7.64
CA PHE A 231 31.34 5.74 6.70
C PHE A 231 31.78 6.02 5.27
N PRO A 232 32.09 4.99 4.46
CA PRO A 232 32.37 5.17 3.04
C PRO A 232 31.08 5.45 2.26
N VAL A 233 31.15 6.37 1.30
CA VAL A 233 30.06 6.73 0.41
C VAL A 233 30.58 6.93 -1.02
N SER A 234 29.77 6.54 -1.99
CA SER A 234 30.09 6.65 -3.41
C SER A 234 28.90 7.15 -4.22
N LEU A 235 29.18 8.00 -5.22
CA LEU A 235 28.25 8.43 -6.25
C LEU A 235 28.99 8.38 -7.60
N GLY A 236 28.63 7.44 -8.46
CA GLY A 236 29.37 7.17 -9.69
C GLY A 236 30.83 6.82 -9.38
N THR A 237 31.78 7.60 -9.92
CA THR A 237 33.21 7.44 -9.66
C THR A 237 33.72 8.22 -8.44
N SER A 238 32.93 9.17 -7.92
CA SER A 238 33.30 9.94 -6.73
C SER A 238 33.08 9.12 -5.47
N ASN A 239 34.13 9.01 -4.66
CA ASN A 239 34.14 8.29 -3.41
C ASN A 239 34.78 9.17 -2.32
N CYS A 240 34.21 9.12 -1.12
CA CYS A 240 34.79 9.75 0.06
C CYS A 240 34.22 9.11 1.34
N THR A 241 34.63 9.60 2.50
CA THR A 241 34.14 9.15 3.81
C THR A 241 33.64 10.31 4.63
N PHE A 242 32.56 10.12 5.39
CA PHE A 242 32.08 11.08 6.38
C PHE A 242 32.13 10.49 7.80
N PRO A 243 32.49 11.27 8.84
CA PRO A 243 32.52 10.80 10.21
C PRO A 243 31.15 10.96 10.90
N ILE A 244 30.78 9.99 11.73
CA ILE A 244 29.71 10.09 12.74
C ILE A 244 30.35 9.87 14.11
N THR A 245 30.06 10.75 15.06
CA THR A 245 30.51 10.59 16.44
C THR A 245 29.41 9.96 17.27
N PHE A 246 29.62 8.73 17.72
CA PHE A 246 28.68 8.00 18.58
C PHE A 246 28.96 8.30 20.06
N LEU A 247 27.94 8.74 20.77
CA LEU A 247 27.96 8.95 22.22
C LEU A 247 27.94 7.60 22.97
N PRO A 248 28.49 7.53 24.20
CA PRO A 248 28.41 6.33 25.01
C PRO A 248 26.96 5.95 25.32
N ALA A 249 26.69 4.65 25.50
CA ALA A 249 25.38 4.16 25.89
C ALA A 249 24.94 4.81 27.23
N PRO A 250 23.67 5.20 27.39
CA PRO A 250 23.18 5.72 28.66
C PRO A 250 23.35 4.65 29.76
N PRO A 251 23.65 5.04 31.01
CA PRO A 251 23.67 4.09 32.12
C PRO A 251 22.29 3.43 32.30
N PRO A 252 22.18 2.30 33.02
CA PRO A 252 20.88 1.75 33.40
C PRO A 252 20.04 2.76 34.17
N ALA A 253 18.74 2.83 33.86
CA ALA A 253 17.82 3.68 34.57
C ALA A 253 17.66 3.24 36.03
N VAL A 254 17.56 4.20 36.93
CA VAL A 254 17.26 3.98 38.35
C VAL A 254 15.97 4.70 38.69
N GLY A 255 15.07 4.03 39.38
CA GLY A 255 13.78 4.60 39.78
C GLY A 255 13.02 3.67 40.69
N THR A 256 11.85 4.13 41.13
CA THR A 256 10.91 3.35 41.95
C THR A 256 9.71 2.96 41.10
N LEU A 257 9.50 1.66 40.95
CA LEU A 257 8.32 1.10 40.27
C LEU A 257 7.07 1.18 41.16
N THR A 258 5.92 1.48 40.57
CA THR A 258 4.62 1.49 41.26
C THR A 258 3.70 0.42 40.67
N CYS A 259 4.03 -0.86 40.88
CA CYS A 259 3.26 -1.99 40.32
C CYS A 259 1.79 -2.04 40.79
N ALA A 260 1.48 -1.49 41.97
CA ALA A 260 0.12 -1.52 42.53
C ALA A 260 -0.91 -0.76 41.67
N THR A 261 -0.45 0.18 40.85
CA THR A 261 -1.27 0.95 39.92
C THR A 261 -0.94 0.63 38.46
N ALA A 262 -0.30 -0.51 38.20
CA ALA A 262 -0.05 -0.96 36.84
C ALA A 262 -1.38 -1.27 36.13
N ILE A 263 -1.43 -0.98 34.83
CA ILE A 263 -2.62 -1.16 34.00
C ILE A 263 -2.37 -2.31 33.05
N ASN A 264 -3.18 -3.36 33.15
CA ASN A 264 -3.20 -4.47 32.19
C ASN A 264 -4.20 -4.14 31.07
N ALA A 265 -3.77 -4.09 29.82
CA ALA A 265 -4.64 -3.94 28.66
C ALA A 265 -4.69 -5.25 27.85
N GLY A 266 -5.82 -5.50 27.18
CA GLY A 266 -6.06 -6.71 26.39
C GLY A 266 -6.84 -7.80 27.15
N ALA A 267 -7.36 -8.77 26.41
CA ALA A 267 -8.03 -9.94 26.96
C ALA A 267 -7.01 -11.06 27.22
N TYR A 268 -6.98 -11.59 28.44
CA TYR A 268 -6.07 -12.64 28.86
C TYR A 268 -6.85 -13.92 29.08
N VAL A 269 -6.90 -14.79 28.08
CA VAL A 269 -7.73 -16.01 28.09
C VAL A 269 -6.84 -17.23 28.00
N GLN A 270 -7.06 -18.22 28.87
CA GLN A 270 -6.35 -19.50 28.82
C GLN A 270 -6.43 -20.12 27.42
N GLY A 271 -5.28 -20.59 26.93
CA GLY A 271 -5.18 -21.25 25.63
C GLY A 271 -5.27 -20.31 24.43
N LEU A 272 -5.55 -19.01 24.60
CA LEU A 272 -5.54 -18.03 23.51
C LEU A 272 -4.21 -17.28 23.50
N ALA A 273 -3.48 -17.34 22.39
CA ALA A 273 -2.22 -16.61 22.25
C ALA A 273 -2.46 -15.10 22.41
N LEU A 274 -1.55 -14.42 23.10
CA LEU A 274 -1.54 -12.97 23.22
C LEU A 274 -1.22 -12.33 21.86
N ASP A 275 -1.74 -11.12 21.68
CA ASP A 275 -1.48 -10.26 20.51
C ASP A 275 -0.97 -8.88 20.93
N GLY A 276 -0.86 -7.96 19.97
CA GLY A 276 -0.35 -6.61 20.18
C GLY A 276 -1.20 -5.73 21.12
N SER A 277 -2.42 -6.15 21.46
CA SER A 277 -3.27 -5.45 22.44
C SER A 277 -2.94 -5.81 23.89
N ASN A 278 -2.27 -6.94 24.12
CA ASN A 278 -1.92 -7.42 25.45
C ASN A 278 -0.68 -6.70 25.98
N THR A 279 -0.87 -5.72 26.86
CA THR A 279 0.23 -4.93 27.44
C THR A 279 0.08 -4.74 28.95
N ILE A 280 1.21 -4.48 29.62
CA ILE A 280 1.26 -3.96 30.99
C ILE A 280 1.90 -2.57 30.96
N THR A 281 1.18 -1.55 31.43
CA THR A 281 1.73 -0.20 31.65
C THR A 281 2.06 -0.01 33.12
N ILE A 282 3.33 0.29 33.42
CA ILE A 282 3.87 0.37 34.78
C ILE A 282 4.32 1.81 35.04
N PRO A 283 3.67 2.51 35.99
CA PRO A 283 4.16 3.81 36.44
C PRO A 283 5.50 3.67 37.16
N VAL A 284 6.43 4.57 36.87
CA VAL A 284 7.76 4.60 37.49
C VAL A 284 8.15 6.04 37.80
N ASN A 285 8.74 6.27 38.97
CA ASN A 285 9.39 7.54 39.29
C ASN A 285 10.91 7.37 39.15
N VAL A 286 11.47 7.91 38.07
CA VAL A 286 12.87 7.73 37.67
C VAL A 286 13.75 8.79 38.35
N THR A 287 14.76 8.35 39.10
CA THR A 287 15.73 9.21 39.77
C THR A 287 17.01 9.39 38.97
N ALA A 288 17.37 8.42 38.12
CA ALA A 288 18.45 8.54 37.14
C ALA A 288 17.95 8.07 35.77
N ALA A 289 17.98 8.97 34.78
CA ALA A 289 17.63 8.64 33.40
C ALA A 289 18.58 7.57 32.84
N GLY A 290 18.06 6.71 31.96
CA GLY A 290 18.86 5.61 31.45
C GLY A 290 18.08 4.56 30.68
N LEU A 291 18.77 3.46 30.41
CA LEU A 291 18.21 2.29 29.74
C LEU A 291 17.40 1.41 30.69
N TYR A 292 16.30 0.86 30.19
CA TYR A 292 15.61 -0.28 30.79
C TYR A 292 15.54 -1.42 29.77
N ASN A 293 15.62 -2.64 30.28
CA ASN A 293 15.34 -3.87 29.55
C ASN A 293 14.67 -4.84 30.52
N ILE A 294 13.37 -5.03 30.37
CA ILE A 294 12.54 -5.78 31.30
C ILE A 294 11.99 -6.99 30.55
N THR A 295 12.05 -8.15 31.19
CA THR A 295 11.40 -9.38 30.73
C THR A 295 10.85 -10.09 31.96
N ALA A 296 9.58 -10.49 31.90
CA ALA A 296 8.91 -11.19 32.98
C ALA A 296 8.06 -12.32 32.41
N THR A 297 8.28 -13.54 32.88
CA THR A 297 7.62 -14.74 32.38
C THR A 297 6.86 -15.45 33.48
N ALA A 298 5.58 -15.77 33.23
CA ALA A 298 4.74 -16.59 34.09
C ALA A 298 3.58 -17.17 33.25
N ASN A 299 3.04 -18.33 33.65
CA ASN A 299 1.87 -18.93 33.01
C ASN A 299 1.98 -19.17 31.48
N GLY A 300 3.17 -19.45 30.94
CA GLY A 300 3.37 -19.60 29.49
C GLY A 300 3.34 -18.29 28.69
N VAL A 301 3.28 -17.15 29.38
CA VAL A 301 3.30 -15.80 28.82
C VAL A 301 4.58 -15.08 29.22
N THR A 302 5.10 -14.25 28.31
CA THR A 302 6.23 -13.34 28.57
C THR A 302 5.82 -11.91 28.25
N PHE A 303 5.99 -11.00 29.21
CA PHE A 303 5.95 -9.56 29.00
C PHE A 303 7.36 -9.02 28.87
N PHE A 304 7.61 -8.19 27.86
CA PHE A 304 8.93 -7.63 27.59
C PHE A 304 8.86 -6.18 27.12
N GLY A 305 9.92 -5.43 27.37
CA GLY A 305 10.06 -4.05 26.90
C GLY A 305 11.45 -3.51 27.17
N SER A 306 11.98 -2.73 26.23
CA SER A 306 13.28 -2.09 26.35
C SER A 306 13.25 -0.67 25.79
N GLY A 307 14.04 0.24 26.35
CA GLY A 307 14.15 1.61 25.85
C GLY A 307 14.89 2.51 26.82
N THR A 308 14.69 3.82 26.66
CA THR A 308 15.21 4.84 27.59
C THR A 308 14.08 5.52 28.34
N VAL A 309 14.31 5.90 29.59
CA VAL A 309 13.40 6.74 30.37
C VAL A 309 14.13 7.98 30.89
N ALA A 310 13.47 9.13 30.87
CA ALA A 310 13.97 10.38 31.45
C ALA A 310 13.68 10.42 32.95
N THR A 311 14.35 11.33 33.69
CA THR A 311 14.09 11.57 35.11
C THR A 311 12.66 12.07 35.35
N GLY A 312 12.08 11.74 36.50
CA GLY A 312 10.72 12.11 36.90
C GLY A 312 9.70 10.99 36.71
N ALA A 313 8.42 11.34 36.79
CA ALA A 313 7.33 10.39 36.58
C ALA A 313 7.22 9.99 35.10
N GLN A 314 7.30 8.69 34.84
CA GLN A 314 7.24 8.08 33.51
C GLN A 314 6.36 6.82 33.54
N ASN A 315 6.06 6.28 32.36
CA ASN A 315 5.40 4.99 32.21
C ASN A 315 6.29 4.07 31.37
N ILE A 316 6.43 2.81 31.79
CA ILE A 316 7.03 1.75 30.99
C ILE A 316 5.90 0.84 30.50
N VAL A 317 5.85 0.60 29.19
CA VAL A 317 4.87 -0.31 28.57
C VAL A 317 5.59 -1.60 28.18
N LEU A 318 5.11 -2.72 28.68
CA LEU A 318 5.59 -4.06 28.32
C LEU A 318 4.58 -4.71 27.38
N SER A 319 5.07 -5.27 26.27
CA SER A 319 4.27 -6.04 25.32
C SER A 319 4.24 -7.51 25.73
N GLY A 320 3.07 -8.14 25.66
CA GLY A 320 2.87 -9.53 25.98
C GLY A 320 3.03 -10.45 24.77
N SER A 321 3.45 -11.68 25.01
CA SER A 321 3.51 -12.77 24.01
C SER A 321 3.35 -14.13 24.69
N GLY A 322 3.06 -15.16 23.90
CA GLY A 322 2.86 -16.53 24.37
C GLY A 322 1.38 -16.87 24.55
N THR A 323 1.13 -18.09 25.04
CA THR A 323 -0.22 -18.64 25.22
C THR A 323 -0.40 -19.01 26.68
N PRO A 324 -1.41 -18.46 27.39
CA PRO A 324 -1.58 -18.75 28.81
C PRO A 324 -1.91 -20.23 29.06
N ALA A 325 -1.16 -20.88 29.93
CA ALA A 325 -1.31 -22.31 30.20
C ALA A 325 -2.53 -22.63 31.08
N ALA A 326 -2.82 -21.76 32.06
CA ALA A 326 -3.92 -21.93 33.02
C ALA A 326 -4.69 -20.62 33.24
N SER A 327 -5.96 -20.74 33.62
CA SER A 327 -6.74 -19.61 34.17
C SER A 327 -6.38 -19.32 35.62
N GLY A 328 -6.61 -18.09 36.07
CA GLY A 328 -6.32 -17.64 37.44
C GLY A 328 -5.50 -16.36 37.45
N ILE A 329 -5.05 -15.95 38.63
CA ILE A 329 -4.19 -14.76 38.80
C ILE A 329 -2.74 -15.21 38.87
N PHE A 330 -1.89 -14.68 38.00
CA PHE A 330 -0.45 -14.94 38.00
C PHE A 330 0.32 -13.63 38.16
N SER A 331 1.34 -13.66 39.00
CA SER A 331 2.18 -12.49 39.29
C SER A 331 3.44 -12.48 38.44
N PHE A 332 3.69 -11.37 37.76
CA PHE A 332 4.87 -11.16 36.92
C PHE A 332 5.90 -10.32 37.68
N PRO A 333 7.10 -10.85 37.98
CA PRO A 333 8.15 -10.08 38.66
C PRO A 333 8.78 -9.05 37.72
N ILE A 334 8.77 -7.78 38.11
CA ILE A 334 9.32 -6.66 37.37
C ILE A 334 10.48 -6.07 38.14
N THR A 335 11.60 -5.82 37.47
CA THR A 335 12.81 -5.22 38.05
C THR A 335 13.31 -4.05 37.21
N LEU A 336 13.64 -2.94 37.86
CA LEU A 336 14.31 -1.78 37.26
C LEU A 336 15.40 -1.29 38.23
N GLY A 337 16.67 -1.51 37.87
CA GLY A 337 17.79 -1.25 38.78
C GLY A 337 17.64 -2.09 40.07
N THR A 338 17.58 -1.42 41.22
CA THR A 338 17.34 -2.05 42.52
C THR A 338 15.87 -2.11 42.93
N SER A 339 14.97 -1.48 42.17
CA SER A 339 13.53 -1.52 42.45
C SER A 339 12.92 -2.78 41.84
N SER A 340 12.17 -3.53 42.63
CA SER A 340 11.47 -4.73 42.19
C SER A 340 10.07 -4.78 42.77
N CYS A 341 9.08 -5.17 41.97
CA CYS A 341 7.73 -5.46 42.41
C CYS A 341 7.07 -6.52 41.52
N SER A 342 5.82 -6.89 41.77
CA SER A 342 5.09 -7.84 40.93
C SER A 342 3.76 -7.28 40.47
N VAL A 343 3.41 -7.52 39.21
CA VAL A 343 2.13 -7.14 38.62
C VAL A 343 1.24 -8.40 38.52
N PRO A 344 0.07 -8.43 39.18
CA PRO A 344 -0.89 -9.52 38.98
C PRO A 344 -1.62 -9.34 37.65
N VAL A 345 -1.70 -10.41 36.86
CA VAL A 345 -2.53 -10.49 35.64
C VAL A 345 -3.56 -11.59 35.83
N THR A 346 -4.82 -11.26 35.61
CA THR A 346 -5.94 -12.20 35.70
C THR A 346 -6.19 -12.83 34.34
N PHE A 347 -6.05 -14.14 34.27
CA PHE A 347 -6.37 -14.95 33.10
C PHE A 347 -7.72 -15.61 33.30
N THR A 348 -8.67 -15.38 32.39
CA THR A 348 -9.96 -16.06 32.42
C THR A 348 -9.85 -17.47 31.84
N ALA A 349 -10.77 -18.35 32.22
CA ALA A 349 -10.88 -19.66 31.60
C ALA A 349 -11.18 -19.52 30.10
N GLY A 350 -10.51 -20.32 29.29
CA GLY A 350 -10.87 -20.51 27.89
C GLY A 350 -12.18 -21.29 27.80
N SER A 351 -12.88 -21.13 26.68
CA SER A 351 -14.00 -22.04 26.37
C SER A 351 -13.45 -23.46 26.18
N ALA A 352 -14.15 -24.45 26.72
CA ALA A 352 -13.85 -25.84 26.40
C ALA A 352 -14.04 -26.09 24.90
N ASP A 353 -15.10 -25.50 24.33
CA ASP A 353 -15.45 -25.63 22.92
C ASP A 353 -14.92 -24.42 22.14
N PHE A 354 -14.12 -24.67 21.11
CA PHE A 354 -13.60 -23.60 20.26
C PHE A 354 -13.38 -24.05 18.82
N PHE A 355 -13.46 -23.08 17.92
CA PHE A 355 -13.13 -23.18 16.51
C PHE A 355 -12.56 -21.85 16.05
N ARG A 356 -11.28 -21.83 15.66
CA ARG A 356 -10.59 -20.57 15.33
C ARG A 356 -9.41 -20.79 14.41
N CYS A 357 -9.00 -19.74 13.70
CA CYS A 357 -7.83 -19.75 12.81
C CYS A 357 -7.33 -18.34 12.55
N LYS A 358 -6.16 -18.22 11.90
CA LYS A 358 -5.71 -16.96 11.32
C LYS A 358 -6.12 -16.85 9.85
N ILE A 359 -6.85 -15.80 9.50
CA ILE A 359 -7.20 -15.42 8.12
C ILE A 359 -6.29 -14.27 7.69
N ASN A 360 -5.43 -14.51 6.71
CA ASN A 360 -4.41 -13.56 6.27
C ASN A 360 -3.56 -13.01 7.44
N GLY A 361 -3.27 -13.86 8.43
CA GLY A 361 -2.48 -13.54 9.61
C GLY A 361 -3.27 -12.98 10.80
N VAL A 362 -4.55 -12.61 10.63
CA VAL A 362 -5.41 -12.07 11.69
C VAL A 362 -6.16 -13.21 12.37
N LEU A 363 -6.07 -13.32 13.70
CA LEU A 363 -6.76 -14.35 14.46
C LEU A 363 -8.27 -14.08 14.51
N THR A 364 -9.06 -15.06 14.07
CA THR A 364 -10.52 -15.01 14.04
C THR A 364 -11.07 -16.24 14.78
N SER A 365 -12.05 -16.02 15.68
CA SER A 365 -12.73 -17.09 16.41
C SER A 365 -14.17 -17.23 15.93
N PHE A 366 -14.57 -18.45 15.62
CA PHE A 366 -15.88 -18.87 15.13
C PHE A 366 -16.64 -19.64 16.22
N ASN A 367 -16.68 -19.06 17.44
CA ASN A 367 -17.21 -19.75 18.62
C ASN A 367 -18.70 -19.44 18.88
N VAL A 368 -19.33 -18.57 18.07
CA VAL A 368 -20.75 -18.24 18.20
C VAL A 368 -21.54 -19.22 17.34
N ASN A 369 -22.67 -19.70 17.85
CA ASN A 369 -23.46 -20.77 17.20
C ASN A 369 -22.58 -21.96 16.79
N LEU A 370 -21.56 -22.27 17.61
CA LEU A 370 -20.64 -23.37 17.32
C LEU A 370 -21.42 -24.68 17.39
N LEU A 371 -21.58 -25.32 16.23
CA LEU A 371 -22.31 -26.55 16.05
C LEU A 371 -21.37 -27.61 15.50
N SER A 372 -21.67 -28.86 15.83
CA SER A 372 -21.13 -29.98 15.10
C SER A 372 -22.24 -30.99 14.83
N ASP A 373 -22.27 -31.50 13.60
CA ASP A 373 -23.30 -32.39 13.10
C ASP A 373 -22.67 -33.68 12.57
N THR A 374 -23.27 -34.80 12.93
CA THR A 374 -22.89 -36.14 12.49
C THR A 374 -23.85 -36.75 11.48
N THR A 375 -24.86 -36.00 11.02
CA THR A 375 -25.79 -36.51 10.02
C THR A 375 -25.06 -36.83 8.70
N PRO A 376 -25.15 -38.08 8.21
CA PRO A 376 -24.38 -38.50 7.05
C PRO A 376 -24.97 -37.90 5.76
N LEU A 377 -24.15 -37.18 5.01
CA LEU A 377 -24.57 -36.57 3.74
C LEU A 377 -24.61 -37.58 2.57
N PHE A 378 -23.85 -38.68 2.65
CA PHE A 378 -23.67 -39.63 1.53
C PHE A 378 -23.55 -41.11 1.95
N GLY A 379 -24.37 -41.59 2.89
CA GLY A 379 -24.34 -43.00 3.33
C GLY A 379 -23.03 -43.47 4.00
N GLY A 380 -22.10 -42.54 4.26
CA GLY A 380 -20.85 -42.74 4.99
C GLY A 380 -20.88 -42.10 6.37
N PHE A 381 -19.71 -41.73 6.89
CA PHE A 381 -19.53 -41.04 8.16
C PHE A 381 -19.12 -39.59 7.90
N THR A 382 -19.79 -38.67 8.58
CA THR A 382 -19.57 -37.23 8.46
C THR A 382 -19.44 -36.62 9.86
N ILE A 383 -18.49 -35.70 10.03
CA ILE A 383 -18.51 -34.74 11.13
C ILE A 383 -18.32 -33.36 10.51
N ALA A 384 -19.36 -32.53 10.57
CA ALA A 384 -19.31 -31.12 10.22
C ALA A 384 -19.00 -30.30 11.47
N VAL A 385 -18.18 -29.26 11.34
CA VAL A 385 -17.93 -28.25 12.37
C VAL A 385 -18.25 -26.90 11.75
N GLU A 386 -19.15 -26.17 12.37
CA GLU A 386 -19.71 -24.93 11.86
C GLU A 386 -19.68 -23.87 12.97
N GLY A 387 -19.25 -22.65 12.67
CA GLY A 387 -19.38 -21.56 13.63
C GLY A 387 -19.29 -20.16 13.03
N ASP A 388 -19.76 -19.19 13.81
CA ASP A 388 -19.85 -17.78 13.45
C ASP A 388 -18.91 -16.93 14.30
N VAL A 389 -18.46 -15.81 13.74
CA VAL A 389 -17.70 -14.79 14.49
C VAL A 389 -18.61 -14.05 15.47
N SER A 390 -19.86 -13.80 15.08
CA SER A 390 -20.88 -13.17 15.92
C SER A 390 -22.28 -13.52 15.46
N ALA A 391 -23.27 -13.30 16.33
CA ALA A 391 -24.68 -13.56 16.02
C ALA A 391 -25.30 -12.57 15.00
N SER A 392 -24.56 -11.55 14.55
CA SER A 392 -25.09 -10.46 13.72
C SER A 392 -24.29 -10.15 12.47
N THR A 393 -23.03 -10.57 12.38
CA THR A 393 -22.16 -10.26 11.23
C THR A 393 -22.38 -11.20 10.05
N GLY A 394 -22.90 -12.41 10.28
CA GLY A 394 -23.01 -13.46 9.27
C GLY A 394 -21.66 -14.00 8.78
N GLU A 395 -20.54 -13.57 9.37
CA GLU A 395 -19.22 -14.13 9.07
C GLU A 395 -19.12 -15.53 9.66
N HIS A 396 -18.90 -16.50 8.78
CA HIS A 396 -19.16 -17.90 9.04
C HIS A 396 -18.04 -18.77 8.42
N LEU A 397 -17.62 -19.81 9.12
CA LEU A 397 -16.70 -20.84 8.63
C LEU A 397 -17.27 -22.21 8.96
N ASP A 398 -17.22 -23.12 7.99
CA ASP A 398 -17.50 -24.54 8.19
C ASP A 398 -16.37 -25.40 7.63
N PHE A 399 -16.15 -26.56 8.23
CA PHE A 399 -15.53 -27.67 7.52
C PHE A 399 -16.28 -28.96 7.78
N THR A 400 -16.20 -29.89 6.84
CA THR A 400 -16.80 -31.21 6.94
C THR A 400 -15.73 -32.26 6.69
N VAL A 401 -15.54 -33.16 7.65
CA VAL A 401 -14.76 -34.38 7.47
C VAL A 401 -15.69 -35.50 7.02
N ASN A 402 -15.37 -36.12 5.89
CA ASN A 402 -16.15 -37.20 5.29
C ASN A 402 -15.30 -38.46 5.16
N SER A 403 -15.91 -39.63 5.36
CA SER A 403 -15.24 -40.92 5.22
C SER A 403 -16.22 -42.06 4.95
N ILE A 404 -15.80 -43.08 4.21
CA ILE A 404 -16.59 -44.33 4.04
C ILE A 404 -16.52 -45.27 5.26
N SER A 405 -15.61 -44.98 6.20
CA SER A 405 -15.46 -45.67 7.49
C SER A 405 -15.54 -44.67 8.64
N ALA A 406 -15.72 -45.15 9.87
CA ALA A 406 -15.74 -44.30 11.05
C ALA A 406 -14.55 -43.32 11.07
N ILE A 407 -14.84 -42.06 11.37
CA ILE A 407 -13.82 -41.00 11.43
C ILE A 407 -12.92 -41.26 12.64
N THR A 408 -11.62 -41.33 12.38
CA THR A 408 -10.58 -41.59 13.39
C THR A 408 -9.50 -40.52 13.32
N PRO A 409 -8.59 -40.41 14.31
CA PRO A 409 -7.45 -39.52 14.20
C PRO A 409 -6.66 -39.77 12.91
N GLY A 410 -6.37 -38.70 12.17
CA GLY A 410 -5.76 -38.77 10.84
C GLY A 410 -5.84 -37.46 10.09
N THR A 411 -5.25 -37.44 8.89
CA THR A 411 -5.23 -36.27 8.00
C THR A 411 -6.24 -36.47 6.87
N TYR A 412 -7.09 -35.46 6.67
CA TYR A 412 -8.16 -35.41 5.68
C TYR A 412 -7.89 -34.23 4.75
N LEU A 413 -7.65 -34.53 3.47
CA LEU A 413 -7.24 -33.55 2.46
C LEU A 413 -8.32 -33.40 1.38
N GLN A 414 -8.40 -32.22 0.77
CA GLN A 414 -9.04 -32.00 -0.54
C GLN A 414 -7.95 -32.04 -1.64
N PRO A 415 -8.20 -32.42 -2.92
CA PRO A 415 -9.45 -32.90 -3.51
C PRO A 415 -9.65 -34.42 -3.43
N PHE A 416 -10.89 -34.78 -3.09
CA PHE A 416 -11.61 -36.08 -3.12
C PHE A 416 -10.80 -37.40 -3.13
N GLY A 417 -10.82 -38.08 -1.98
CA GLY A 417 -10.51 -39.50 -1.80
C GLY A 417 -11.65 -40.23 -1.06
N VAL A 418 -11.38 -41.42 -0.49
CA VAL A 418 -12.38 -42.15 0.33
C VAL A 418 -12.56 -41.56 1.74
N SER A 419 -11.61 -40.72 2.16
CA SER A 419 -11.65 -39.91 3.36
C SER A 419 -11.09 -38.53 3.00
N PHE A 420 -11.88 -37.48 3.15
CA PHE A 420 -11.54 -36.14 2.68
C PHE A 420 -12.20 -35.07 3.55
N ALA A 421 -11.74 -33.83 3.40
CA ALA A 421 -12.37 -32.67 4.02
C ALA A 421 -12.85 -31.68 2.97
N THR A 422 -13.94 -30.98 3.26
CA THR A 422 -14.44 -29.82 2.52
C THR A 422 -14.61 -28.65 3.48
N SER A 423 -14.66 -27.42 2.99
CA SER A 423 -14.86 -26.25 3.84
C SER A 423 -15.39 -25.08 3.03
N ARG A 424 -16.17 -24.20 3.66
CA ARG A 424 -16.52 -22.90 3.10
C ARG A 424 -16.38 -21.82 4.16
N TYR A 425 -16.09 -20.62 3.69
CA TYR A 425 -16.00 -19.41 4.50
C TYR A 425 -16.81 -18.31 3.83
N PHE A 426 -17.63 -17.60 4.60
CA PHE A 426 -18.35 -16.43 4.10
C PHE A 426 -17.78 -15.15 4.73
N ASP A 427 -17.37 -14.22 3.86
CA ASP A 427 -16.87 -12.91 4.26
C ASP A 427 -17.96 -11.85 4.02
N PRO A 428 -18.59 -11.31 5.08
CA PRO A 428 -19.65 -10.31 4.92
C PRO A 428 -19.13 -8.96 4.40
N VAL A 429 -17.83 -8.68 4.51
CA VAL A 429 -17.23 -7.42 4.00
C VAL A 429 -17.21 -7.42 2.48
N SER A 430 -16.85 -8.55 1.87
CA SER A 430 -16.87 -8.72 0.41
C SER A 430 -18.21 -9.22 -0.13
N GLY A 431 -19.06 -9.79 0.74
CA GLY A 431 -20.30 -10.47 0.37
C GLY A 431 -20.07 -11.75 -0.43
N GLN A 432 -18.85 -12.31 -0.38
CA GLN A 432 -18.45 -13.47 -1.17
C GLN A 432 -18.19 -14.70 -0.30
N GLY A 433 -18.50 -15.87 -0.86
CA GLY A 433 -18.08 -17.17 -0.34
C GLY A 433 -16.71 -17.56 -0.89
N TYR A 434 -15.86 -18.08 -0.01
CA TYR A 434 -14.55 -18.63 -0.31
C TYR A 434 -14.54 -20.12 0.01
N GLN A 435 -13.90 -20.92 -0.84
CA GLN A 435 -13.67 -22.34 -0.56
C GLN A 435 -12.33 -22.80 -1.13
N PRO A 436 -11.78 -23.94 -0.67
CA PRO A 436 -10.54 -24.47 -1.21
C PRO A 436 -10.68 -24.82 -2.69
N SER A 437 -9.61 -24.65 -3.48
CA SER A 437 -9.60 -24.96 -4.91
C SER A 437 -9.91 -26.44 -5.17
N GLU A 438 -10.74 -26.70 -6.18
CA GLU A 438 -11.04 -28.05 -6.67
C GLU A 438 -10.00 -28.56 -7.68
N SER A 439 -8.94 -27.79 -7.95
CA SER A 439 -7.89 -28.21 -8.88
C SER A 439 -6.98 -29.29 -8.26
N ASN A 440 -6.71 -30.35 -9.03
CA ASN A 440 -5.99 -31.56 -8.58
C ASN A 440 -4.48 -31.38 -8.28
N SER A 441 -3.97 -30.16 -8.10
CA SER A 441 -2.51 -29.90 -8.11
C SER A 441 -1.86 -29.65 -6.74
N SER A 442 -2.62 -29.50 -5.65
CA SER A 442 -2.11 -29.40 -4.27
C SER A 442 -3.30 -29.44 -3.30
N PRO A 443 -3.18 -29.96 -2.06
CA PRO A 443 -4.28 -29.88 -1.14
C PRO A 443 -4.56 -28.44 -0.74
N ALA A 444 -5.69 -27.91 -1.20
CA ALA A 444 -6.14 -26.57 -0.86
C ALA A 444 -6.66 -26.47 0.58
N LEU A 445 -6.96 -27.61 1.21
CA LEU A 445 -7.37 -27.76 2.61
C LEU A 445 -6.72 -29.00 3.21
N SER A 446 -6.24 -28.85 4.45
CA SER A 446 -5.80 -29.95 5.31
C SER A 446 -6.51 -29.84 6.65
N VAL A 447 -7.29 -30.86 7.01
CA VAL A 447 -7.85 -31.04 8.34
C VAL A 447 -7.16 -32.23 9.00
N ILE A 448 -6.53 -32.01 10.14
CA ILE A 448 -5.86 -33.05 10.92
C ILE A 448 -6.70 -33.28 12.18
N VAL A 449 -7.39 -34.41 12.22
CA VAL A 449 -8.11 -34.86 13.41
C VAL A 449 -7.10 -35.55 14.33
N THR A 450 -6.97 -35.05 15.54
CA THR A 450 -6.04 -35.60 16.56
C THR A 450 -6.76 -36.50 17.56
N SER A 451 -8.05 -36.25 17.80
CA SER A 451 -8.88 -37.08 18.68
C SER A 451 -10.33 -37.10 18.21
N VAL A 452 -10.92 -38.29 18.26
CA VAL A 452 -12.36 -38.55 18.15
C VAL A 452 -12.69 -39.46 19.33
N ALA A 453 -13.18 -38.90 20.43
CA ALA A 453 -13.37 -39.64 21.67
C ALA A 453 -14.58 -39.14 22.45
N GLY A 454 -15.44 -40.07 22.87
CA GLY A 454 -16.74 -39.72 23.44
C GLY A 454 -17.57 -38.96 22.40
N ASN A 455 -17.95 -37.73 22.77
CA ASN A 455 -18.79 -36.84 21.97
C ASN A 455 -18.01 -35.59 21.50
N ARG A 456 -16.70 -35.72 21.25
CA ARG A 456 -15.81 -34.59 20.90
C ARG A 456 -14.85 -34.93 19.77
N ILE A 457 -14.66 -33.94 18.88
CA ILE A 457 -13.65 -33.93 17.83
C ILE A 457 -12.62 -32.84 18.13
N ILE A 458 -11.34 -33.18 18.01
CA ILE A 458 -10.22 -32.26 18.27
C ILE A 458 -9.26 -32.33 17.11
N GLY A 459 -8.76 -31.19 16.66
CA GLY A 459 -7.80 -31.17 15.57
C GLY A 459 -7.34 -29.79 15.17
N THR A 460 -6.62 -29.76 14.06
CA THR A 460 -6.11 -28.54 13.43
C THR A 460 -6.52 -28.50 11.97
N PHE A 461 -6.54 -27.30 11.39
CA PHE A 461 -6.77 -27.14 9.96
C PHE A 461 -5.97 -25.97 9.38
N SER A 462 -5.75 -26.02 8.07
CA SER A 462 -5.12 -24.95 7.31
C SER A 462 -5.46 -25.10 5.83
N GLY A 463 -5.44 -24.02 5.08
CA GLY A 463 -5.72 -24.06 3.65
C GLY A 463 -5.65 -22.71 2.97
N GLN A 464 -5.73 -22.71 1.65
CA GLN A 464 -5.88 -21.50 0.83
C GLN A 464 -7.22 -21.57 0.09
N TYR A 465 -8.05 -20.55 0.31
CA TYR A 465 -9.42 -20.53 -0.17
C TYR A 465 -9.54 -19.43 -1.21
N PHE A 466 -10.33 -19.67 -2.25
CA PHE A 466 -10.53 -18.75 -3.36
C PHE A 466 -12.01 -18.40 -3.48
N ASP A 467 -12.29 -17.18 -3.97
CA ASP A 467 -13.64 -16.73 -4.27
C ASP A 467 -14.23 -17.46 -5.50
N LEU A 468 -15.46 -17.12 -5.89
CA LEU A 468 -16.18 -17.75 -7.01
C LEU A 468 -16.16 -19.29 -6.90
N ASN A 469 -16.49 -19.80 -5.71
CA ASN A 469 -16.48 -21.23 -5.42
C ASN A 469 -15.11 -21.90 -5.69
N GLY A 470 -14.00 -21.29 -5.28
CA GLY A 470 -12.68 -21.92 -5.36
C GLY A 470 -11.98 -21.76 -6.71
N THR A 471 -12.53 -20.94 -7.62
CA THR A 471 -12.02 -20.75 -8.99
C THR A 471 -11.60 -19.31 -9.30
N GLY A 472 -11.96 -18.38 -8.43
CA GLY A 472 -11.68 -16.96 -8.64
C GLY A 472 -10.25 -16.56 -8.28
N PRO A 473 -9.86 -15.34 -8.67
CA PRO A 473 -8.50 -14.84 -8.49
C PRO A 473 -8.22 -14.33 -7.06
N ASN A 474 -9.25 -14.06 -6.26
CA ASN A 474 -9.06 -13.55 -4.91
C ASN A 474 -8.89 -14.72 -3.95
N SER A 475 -7.92 -14.62 -3.04
CA SER A 475 -7.65 -15.69 -2.08
C SER A 475 -7.54 -15.20 -0.64
N LYS A 476 -7.85 -16.11 0.28
CA LYS A 476 -7.64 -15.95 1.71
C LYS A 476 -6.84 -17.14 2.23
N GLN A 477 -5.80 -16.83 3.00
CA GLN A 477 -4.92 -17.82 3.59
C GLN A 477 -5.36 -18.14 5.02
N PHE A 478 -5.66 -19.41 5.27
CA PHE A 478 -6.05 -19.94 6.57
C PHE A 478 -4.87 -20.69 7.19
N THR A 479 -4.42 -20.23 8.35
CA THR A 479 -3.26 -20.79 9.06
C THR A 479 -3.56 -20.96 10.54
N ASN A 480 -2.83 -21.84 11.22
CA ASN A 480 -2.98 -22.10 12.66
C ASN A 480 -4.44 -22.37 13.07
N GLY A 481 -5.20 -23.04 12.20
CA GLY A 481 -6.57 -23.41 12.52
C GLY A 481 -6.59 -24.52 13.56
N GLU A 482 -7.46 -24.39 14.55
CA GLU A 482 -7.64 -25.35 15.62
C GLU A 482 -9.10 -25.42 16.04
N PHE A 483 -9.52 -26.62 16.42
CA PHE A 483 -10.86 -26.88 16.89
C PHE A 483 -10.89 -27.93 17.99
N ASN A 484 -11.82 -27.75 18.91
CA ASN A 484 -12.18 -28.71 19.94
C ASN A 484 -13.68 -28.53 20.17
N VAL A 485 -14.49 -29.42 19.60
CA VAL A 485 -15.94 -29.22 19.49
C VAL A 485 -16.66 -30.48 19.93
N ALA A 486 -17.76 -30.32 20.66
CA ALA A 486 -18.68 -31.40 20.97
C ALA A 486 -19.68 -31.61 19.82
N TYR A 487 -20.01 -32.86 19.48
CA TYR A 487 -20.83 -33.20 18.31
C TYR A 487 -21.91 -34.24 18.56
#